data_AF-A0A1E3AKH8-F1
#
_entry.id   AF-A0A1E3AKH8-F1
#
_cell.length_a   1.000
_cell.length_b   1.000
_cell.length_c   1.000
_cell.angle_alpha   90.00
_cell.angle_beta   90.00
_cell.angle_gamma   90.00
#
_symmetry.space_group_name_H-M   'P 1'
#
loop_
_entity.id
_entity.type
_entity.pdbx_description
1 polymer ?
#
loop_
_entity_poly.entity_id
_entity_poly.type
_entity_poly.pdbx_seq_one_letter_code
_entity_poly.pdbx_strand_id
1 'polypeptide(L)'
;MKKKKNEYAYDFNEDKEYYIYLNACRKKIGKKKLMIIGENNYSNYDEWSGYVNQKYSCITTKSLVAFKRHLKYQIRASGRIEGSYSAVLLPLIITWVTIMLDRFFPSDAINNFLCIIIFVYLFWELLKNYFGDTKKSLMYEDYLEIIENIIESRKMKENV
;
A
#
# COMPACT_ATOMS: atom_id res chain seq x y z
N MET A 1 -9.01 -6.76 27.55
CA MET A 1 -9.46 -6.17 26.27
C MET A 1 -9.82 -7.29 25.30
N LYS A 2 -11.10 -7.40 24.93
CA LYS A 2 -11.57 -8.40 23.94
C LYS A 2 -10.99 -8.03 22.57
N LYS A 3 -10.16 -8.90 21.97
CA LYS A 3 -9.72 -8.77 20.58
C LYS A 3 -10.98 -8.68 19.71
N LYS A 4 -11.14 -7.59 18.94
CA LYS A 4 -12.14 -7.54 17.86
C LYS A 4 -11.91 -8.77 16.99
N LYS A 5 -12.92 -9.64 16.92
CA LYS A 5 -12.95 -10.80 16.05
C LYS A 5 -12.66 -10.28 14.64
N ASN A 6 -11.55 -10.69 14.03
CA ASN A 6 -11.18 -10.26 12.68
C ASN A 6 -12.41 -10.38 11.77
N GLU A 7 -12.82 -9.26 11.18
CA GLU A 7 -14.06 -9.15 10.38
C GLU A 7 -14.01 -9.96 9.08
N TYR A 8 -12.88 -10.61 8.80
CA TYR A 8 -12.64 -11.38 7.60
C TYR A 8 -12.01 -12.74 7.93
N ALA A 9 -12.55 -13.80 7.32
CA ALA A 9 -12.12 -15.19 7.55
C ALA A 9 -10.66 -15.50 7.14
N TYR A 10 -9.99 -14.53 6.52
CA TYR A 10 -8.65 -14.67 5.93
C TYR A 10 -7.53 -13.95 6.71
N ASP A 11 -7.83 -13.34 7.88
CA ASP A 11 -6.84 -12.77 8.82
C ASP A 11 -5.73 -11.93 8.16
N PHE A 12 -6.14 -10.95 7.36
CA PHE A 12 -5.24 -10.06 6.63
C PHE A 12 -5.12 -8.72 7.36
N ASN A 13 -3.98 -8.49 8.03
CA ASN A 13 -3.64 -7.21 8.64
C ASN A 13 -2.78 -6.41 7.66
N GLU A 14 -3.41 -5.47 6.96
CA GLU A 14 -2.78 -4.71 5.87
C GLU A 14 -1.44 -4.08 6.26
N ASP A 15 -1.38 -3.37 7.40
CA ASP A 15 -0.15 -2.69 7.80
C ASP A 15 0.97 -3.66 8.17
N LYS A 16 0.65 -4.74 8.87
CA LYS A 16 1.62 -5.78 9.20
C LYS A 16 2.14 -6.46 7.94
N GLU A 17 1.23 -6.87 7.06
CA GLU A 17 1.59 -7.56 5.81
C GLU A 17 2.40 -6.66 4.88
N TYR A 18 2.08 -5.37 4.85
CA TYR A 18 2.87 -4.39 4.10
C TYR A 18 4.29 -4.23 4.63
N TYR A 19 4.49 -4.24 5.95
CA TYR A 19 5.85 -4.20 6.50
C TYR A 19 6.64 -5.47 6.23
N ILE A 20 5.99 -6.64 6.30
CA ILE A 20 6.61 -7.91 5.92
C ILE A 20 7.03 -7.86 4.44
N TYR A 21 6.13 -7.43 3.55
CA TYR A 21 6.40 -7.30 2.12
C TYR A 21 7.55 -6.32 1.82
N LEU A 22 7.54 -5.13 2.42
CA LEU A 22 8.62 -4.16 2.24
C LEU A 22 9.99 -4.71 2.67
N ASN A 23 10.00 -5.56 3.70
CA ASN A 23 11.21 -6.17 4.22
C ASN A 23 11.76 -7.22 3.23
N ALA A 24 10.87 -8.04 2.67
CA ALA A 24 11.18 -8.99 1.61
C ALA A 24 11.73 -8.30 0.35
N CYS A 25 11.23 -7.11 0.02
CA CYS A 25 11.76 -6.26 -1.05
C CYS A 25 13.06 -5.51 -0.69
N ARG A 26 13.70 -5.84 0.44
CA ARG A 26 14.95 -5.23 0.94
C ARG A 26 14.90 -3.71 1.13
N LYS A 27 13.71 -3.14 1.35
CA LYS A 27 13.62 -1.72 1.69
C LYS A 27 14.00 -1.51 3.15
N LYS A 28 14.71 -0.40 3.44
CA LYS A 28 15.06 -0.04 4.82
C LYS A 28 13.79 0.25 5.62
N ILE A 29 13.60 -0.49 6.71
CA ILE A 29 12.47 -0.37 7.62
C ILE A 29 12.99 0.09 8.99
N GLY A 30 12.27 1.03 9.62
CA GLY A 30 12.63 1.53 10.95
C GLY A 30 12.35 0.50 12.07
N LYS A 31 13.08 0.60 13.18
CA LYS A 31 12.99 -0.34 14.34
C LYS A 31 11.56 -0.60 14.82
N LYS A 32 10.71 0.44 14.90
CA LYS A 32 9.30 0.31 15.31
C LYS A 32 8.50 -0.61 14.39
N LYS A 33 8.74 -0.55 13.08
CA LYS A 33 8.05 -1.37 12.07
C LYS A 33 8.59 -2.81 12.08
N LEU A 34 9.89 -3.00 12.32
CA LEU A 34 10.48 -4.33 12.54
C LEU A 34 9.87 -5.04 13.75
N MET A 35 9.58 -4.32 14.84
CA MET A 35 8.87 -4.90 15.99
C MET A 35 7.45 -5.39 15.64
N ILE A 36 6.77 -4.75 14.68
CA ILE A 36 5.43 -5.17 14.21
C ILE A 36 5.51 -6.45 13.36
N ILE A 37 6.58 -6.59 12.57
CA ILE A 37 6.86 -7.80 11.79
C ILE A 37 7.06 -9.00 12.71
N GLY A 38 7.82 -8.82 13.80
CA GLY A 38 8.12 -9.87 14.76
C GLY A 38 8.92 -11.00 14.12
N GLU A 39 8.42 -12.23 14.22
CA GLU A 39 9.07 -13.43 13.69
C GLU A 39 8.99 -13.56 12.15
N ASN A 40 8.09 -12.81 11.50
CA ASN A 40 7.85 -12.89 10.06
C ASN A 40 8.87 -12.06 9.24
N ASN A 41 10.15 -12.15 9.59
CA ASN A 41 11.22 -11.34 9.03
C ASN A 41 11.84 -12.02 7.79
N TYR A 42 11.15 -11.94 6.64
CA TYR A 42 11.62 -12.54 5.39
C TYR A 42 12.58 -11.63 4.64
N SER A 43 13.67 -12.20 4.14
CA SER A 43 14.82 -11.48 3.56
C SER A 43 14.76 -11.31 2.04
N ASN A 44 13.86 -12.05 1.40
CA ASN A 44 13.66 -12.08 -0.04
C ASN A 44 12.21 -12.46 -0.41
N TYR A 45 11.88 -12.31 -1.70
CA TYR A 45 10.55 -12.57 -2.24
C TYR A 45 10.14 -14.04 -2.13
N ASP A 46 11.07 -14.99 -2.29
CA ASP A 46 10.77 -16.42 -2.26
C ASP A 46 10.34 -16.87 -0.85
N GLU A 47 11.05 -16.44 0.18
CA GLU A 47 10.67 -16.68 1.58
C GLU A 47 9.29 -16.08 1.91
N TRP A 48 9.04 -14.86 1.45
CA TRP A 48 7.77 -14.19 1.65
C TRP A 48 6.61 -14.88 0.92
N SER A 49 6.80 -15.25 -0.34
CA SER A 49 5.77 -15.93 -1.13
C SER A 49 5.47 -17.33 -0.56
N GLY A 50 6.50 -18.02 -0.06
CA GLY A 50 6.35 -19.27 0.70
C GLY A 50 5.50 -19.10 1.96
N TYR A 51 5.74 -18.05 2.74
CA TYR A 51 4.90 -17.70 3.89
C TYR A 51 3.45 -17.44 3.50
N VAL A 52 3.20 -16.63 2.47
CA VAL A 52 1.85 -16.34 1.99
C VAL A 52 1.17 -17.65 1.57
N ASN A 53 1.85 -18.47 0.77
CA ASN A 53 1.32 -19.74 0.32
C ASN A 53 0.95 -20.66 1.49
N GLN A 54 1.85 -20.79 2.48
CA GLN A 54 1.59 -21.57 3.69
C GLN A 54 0.41 -21.01 4.50
N LYS A 55 0.34 -19.69 4.71
CA LYS A 55 -0.73 -19.02 5.46
C LYS A 55 -2.12 -19.30 4.88
N TYR A 56 -2.23 -19.31 3.54
CA TYR A 56 -3.51 -19.48 2.86
C TYR A 56 -3.79 -20.92 2.39
N SER A 57 -2.83 -21.84 2.55
CA SER A 57 -2.93 -23.24 2.12
C SER A 57 -4.12 -24.00 2.75
N CYS A 58 -4.46 -23.72 4.01
CA CYS A 58 -5.53 -24.40 4.75
C CYS A 58 -6.87 -23.65 4.74
N ILE A 59 -6.94 -22.46 4.14
CA ILE A 59 -8.15 -21.64 4.10
C ILE A 59 -9.13 -22.18 3.06
N THR A 60 -10.45 -22.13 3.29
CA THR A 60 -11.42 -22.69 2.33
C THR A 60 -11.40 -21.96 0.98
N THR A 61 -11.71 -22.66 -0.11
CA THR A 61 -11.74 -22.07 -1.46
C THR A 61 -12.73 -20.89 -1.55
N LYS A 62 -13.87 -20.98 -0.85
CA LYS A 62 -14.86 -19.88 -0.77
C LYS A 62 -14.26 -18.62 -0.14
N SER A 63 -13.52 -18.75 0.96
CA SER A 63 -12.84 -17.62 1.59
C SER A 63 -11.68 -17.07 0.76
N LEU A 64 -10.95 -17.92 0.02
CA LEU A 64 -9.92 -17.45 -0.92
C LEU A 64 -10.52 -16.65 -2.07
N VAL A 65 -11.66 -17.07 -2.61
CA VAL A 65 -12.38 -16.31 -3.64
C VAL A 65 -12.87 -14.96 -3.10
N ALA A 66 -13.35 -14.91 -1.86
CA ALA A 66 -13.72 -13.65 -1.20
C ALA A 66 -12.49 -12.74 -1.00
N PHE A 67 -11.36 -13.31 -0.58
CA PHE A 67 -10.11 -12.56 -0.42
C PHE A 67 -9.57 -12.03 -1.75
N LYS A 68 -9.59 -12.85 -2.80
CA LYS A 68 -9.29 -12.44 -4.18
C LYS A 68 -10.12 -11.23 -4.62
N ARG A 69 -11.43 -11.21 -4.31
CA ARG A 69 -12.30 -10.05 -4.61
C ARG A 69 -11.88 -8.81 -3.81
N HIS A 70 -11.53 -8.99 -2.54
CA HIS A 70 -11.02 -7.90 -1.71
C HIS A 70 -9.73 -7.30 -2.29
N LEU A 71 -8.74 -8.13 -2.63
CA LEU A 71 -7.49 -7.68 -3.27
C LEU A 71 -7.75 -6.92 -4.57
N LYS A 72 -8.62 -7.45 -5.46
CA LYS A 72 -9.02 -6.76 -6.70
C LYS A 72 -9.70 -5.42 -6.45
N TYR A 73 -10.47 -5.30 -5.39
CA TYR A 73 -11.06 -4.02 -5.00
C TYR A 73 -9.99 -3.02 -4.59
N GLN A 74 -9.02 -3.43 -3.75
CA GLN A 74 -7.95 -2.55 -3.30
C GLN A 74 -7.08 -2.05 -4.46
N ILE A 75 -6.72 -2.93 -5.40
CA ILE A 75 -5.97 -2.56 -6.62
C ILE A 75 -6.74 -1.56 -7.49
N ARG A 76 -8.07 -1.74 -7.62
CA ARG A 76 -8.91 -0.79 -8.37
C ARG A 76 -9.02 0.55 -7.65
N ALA A 77 -9.13 0.52 -6.33
CA ALA A 77 -9.20 1.72 -5.51
C ALA A 77 -7.90 2.53 -5.62
N SER A 78 -6.73 1.90 -5.53
CA SER A 78 -5.42 2.54 -5.72
C SER A 78 -5.28 3.12 -7.13
N GLY A 79 -5.61 2.36 -8.18
CA GLY A 79 -5.52 2.86 -9.57
C GLY A 79 -6.47 4.03 -9.86
N ARG A 80 -7.66 4.05 -9.25
CA ARG A 80 -8.62 5.18 -9.40
C ARG A 80 -8.12 6.44 -8.71
N ILE A 81 -7.47 6.28 -7.55
CA ILE A 81 -6.79 7.37 -6.84
C ILE A 81 -5.65 7.90 -7.71
N GLU A 82 -4.81 7.03 -8.28
CA GLU A 82 -3.69 7.43 -9.15
C GLU A 82 -4.14 8.26 -10.37
N GLY A 83 -5.19 7.81 -11.07
CA GLY A 83 -5.75 8.52 -12.21
C GLY A 83 -6.43 9.85 -11.85
N SER A 84 -7.13 9.90 -10.71
CA SER A 84 -7.82 11.12 -10.25
C SER A 84 -6.85 12.17 -9.72
N TYR A 85 -5.81 11.74 -9.00
CA TYR A 85 -4.77 12.63 -8.47
C TYR A 85 -3.90 13.22 -9.58
N SER A 86 -3.51 12.42 -10.57
CA SER A 86 -2.66 12.87 -11.69
C SER A 86 -3.37 13.78 -12.67
N ALA A 87 -4.63 13.48 -13.04
CA ALA A 87 -5.31 14.21 -14.10
C ALA A 87 -5.94 15.54 -13.65
N VAL A 88 -6.41 15.63 -12.40
CA VAL A 88 -7.21 16.77 -11.92
C VAL A 88 -6.56 17.46 -10.74
N LEU A 89 -6.11 16.66 -9.76
CA LEU A 89 -5.67 17.18 -8.47
C LEU A 89 -4.28 17.83 -8.56
N LEU A 90 -3.35 17.24 -9.32
CA LEU A 90 -2.03 17.81 -9.57
C LEU A 90 -2.09 19.16 -10.31
N PRO A 91 -2.82 19.31 -11.43
CA PRO A 91 -3.01 20.61 -12.07
C PRO A 91 -3.64 21.64 -11.14
N LEU A 92 -4.68 21.27 -10.38
CA LEU A 92 -5.31 22.18 -9.42
C LEU A 92 -4.36 22.62 -8.30
N ILE A 93 -3.54 21.69 -7.77
CA ILE A 93 -2.49 22.02 -6.81
C ILE A 93 -1.51 22.98 -7.47
N ILE A 94 -0.97 22.67 -8.66
CA ILE A 94 -0.01 23.53 -9.36
C ILE A 94 -0.59 24.93 -9.57
N THR A 95 -1.83 25.05 -10.07
CA THR A 95 -2.48 26.35 -10.27
C THR A 95 -2.69 27.11 -8.97
N TRP A 96 -3.18 26.43 -7.93
CA TRP A 96 -3.34 27.03 -6.60
C TRP A 96 -2.00 27.50 -6.04
N VAL A 97 -0.95 26.71 -6.22
CA VAL A 97 0.42 27.05 -5.82
C VAL A 97 0.93 28.27 -6.57
N THR A 98 0.78 28.32 -7.89
CA THR A 98 1.18 29.49 -8.68
C THR A 98 0.48 30.75 -8.20
N ILE A 99 -0.83 30.68 -7.90
CA ILE A 99 -1.60 31.81 -7.36
C ILE A 99 -1.13 32.21 -5.96
N MET A 100 -0.85 31.23 -5.10
CA MET A 100 -0.33 31.49 -3.75
C MET A 100 1.07 32.09 -3.80
N LEU A 101 1.93 31.61 -4.69
CA LEU A 101 3.27 32.17 -4.88
C LEU A 101 3.15 33.66 -5.31
N ASP A 102 2.31 33.96 -6.29
CA ASP A 102 2.15 35.32 -6.83
C ASP A 102 1.55 36.30 -5.81
N ARG A 103 0.58 35.86 -4.99
CA ARG A 103 -0.09 36.71 -4.00
C ARG A 103 0.70 36.91 -2.71
N PHE A 104 1.42 35.90 -2.24
CA PHE A 104 2.10 35.93 -0.94
C PHE A 104 3.60 36.27 -1.03
N PHE A 105 4.17 36.35 -2.25
CA PHE A 105 5.57 36.73 -2.47
C PHE A 105 5.78 38.05 -3.24
N PRO A 106 5.15 39.17 -2.85
CA PRO A 106 5.58 40.47 -3.38
C PRO A 106 6.93 40.85 -2.74
N SER A 107 8.00 40.86 -3.54
CA SER A 107 9.35 41.48 -3.39
C SER A 107 10.14 41.41 -2.06
N ASP A 108 9.57 41.11 -0.89
CA ASP A 108 10.26 41.13 0.40
C ASP A 108 10.79 39.74 0.78
N ALA A 109 12.12 39.61 0.84
CA ALA A 109 12.83 38.32 0.82
C ALA A 109 12.64 37.42 2.06
N ILE A 110 12.30 37.96 3.24
CA ILE A 110 12.34 37.18 4.51
C ILE A 110 11.02 36.45 4.80
N ASN A 111 9.86 37.09 4.58
CA ASN A 111 8.56 36.38 4.61
C ASN A 111 8.45 35.37 3.46
N ASN A 112 9.26 35.55 2.42
CA ASN A 112 9.32 34.68 1.26
C ASN A 112 9.85 33.27 1.60
N PHE A 113 10.93 33.19 2.38
CA PHE A 113 11.56 31.92 2.73
C PHE A 113 10.71 31.01 3.62
N LEU A 114 10.05 31.56 4.65
CA LEU A 114 9.24 30.76 5.59
C LEU A 114 8.03 30.12 4.89
N CYS A 115 7.35 30.86 4.03
CA CYS A 115 6.22 30.34 3.27
C CYS A 115 6.67 29.31 2.22
N ILE A 116 7.84 29.47 1.59
CA ILE A 116 8.42 28.43 0.71
C ILE A 116 8.68 27.14 1.49
N ILE A 117 9.22 27.22 2.70
CA ILE A 117 9.49 26.04 3.54
C ILE A 117 8.20 25.30 3.89
N ILE A 118 7.17 26.03 4.36
CA ILE A 118 5.84 25.44 4.66
C ILE A 118 5.24 24.81 3.41
N PHE A 119 5.38 25.47 2.27
CA PHE A 119 4.88 24.99 0.99
C PHE A 119 5.56 23.68 0.56
N VAL A 120 6.90 23.64 0.57
CA VAL A 120 7.68 22.44 0.25
C VAL A 120 7.32 21.30 1.20
N TYR A 121 7.10 21.58 2.49
CA TYR A 121 6.68 20.59 3.47
C TYR A 121 5.30 19.99 3.15
N LEU A 122 4.30 20.83 2.88
CA LEU A 122 2.95 20.37 2.53
C LEU A 122 2.94 19.58 1.22
N PHE A 123 3.68 20.06 0.22
CA PHE A 123 3.83 19.36 -1.06
C PHE A 123 4.51 18.00 -0.90
N TRP A 124 5.55 17.92 -0.06
CA TRP A 124 6.23 16.66 0.26
C TRP A 124 5.30 15.64 0.94
N GLU A 125 4.47 16.05 1.90
CA GLU A 125 3.50 15.14 2.53
C GLU A 125 2.44 14.64 1.53
N LEU A 126 1.97 15.47 0.60
CA LEU A 126 1.07 15.03 -0.48
C LEU A 126 1.72 13.99 -1.39
N LEU A 127 2.95 14.24 -1.83
CA LEU A 127 3.72 13.27 -2.63
C LEU A 127 3.95 11.97 -1.88
N LYS A 128 4.30 12.04 -0.59
CA LYS A 128 4.56 10.87 0.25
C LYS A 128 3.32 9.97 0.39
N ASN A 129 2.13 10.56 0.51
CA ASN A 129 0.88 9.81 0.53
C ASN A 129 0.61 9.16 -0.84
N TYR A 130 0.77 9.90 -1.94
CA TYR A 130 0.63 9.37 -3.29
C TYR A 130 1.55 8.19 -3.58
N PHE A 131 2.85 8.33 -3.27
CA PHE A 131 3.84 7.26 -3.43
C PHE A 131 3.64 6.10 -2.42
N GLY A 132 2.92 6.32 -1.33
CA GLY A 132 2.56 5.29 -0.36
C GLY A 132 1.50 4.34 -0.93
N ASP A 133 0.44 4.91 -1.50
CA ASP A 133 -0.70 4.16 -2.05
C ASP A 133 -0.29 3.32 -3.27
N THR A 134 0.54 3.87 -4.17
CA THR A 134 1.07 3.11 -5.32
C THR A 134 1.93 1.92 -4.88
N LYS A 135 2.77 2.08 -3.84
CA LYS A 135 3.60 0.97 -3.33
C LYS A 135 2.77 -0.13 -2.67
N LYS A 136 1.65 0.21 -2.03
CA LYS A 136 0.71 -0.78 -1.49
C LYS A 136 0.00 -1.54 -2.61
N SER A 137 -0.28 -0.90 -3.75
CA SER A 137 -0.86 -1.55 -4.92
C SER A 137 -0.04 -2.75 -5.40
N LEU A 138 1.30 -2.58 -5.49
CA LEU A 138 2.21 -3.65 -5.89
C LEU A 138 2.13 -4.87 -4.95
N MET A 139 2.09 -4.63 -3.63
CA MET A 139 1.88 -5.71 -2.66
C MET A 139 0.58 -6.47 -2.95
N TYR A 140 -0.52 -5.77 -3.23
CA TYR A 140 -1.81 -6.41 -3.51
C TYR A 140 -1.80 -7.24 -4.79
N GLU A 141 -1.07 -6.80 -5.81
CA GLU A 141 -0.89 -7.54 -7.07
C GLU A 141 -0.13 -8.85 -6.84
N ASP A 142 0.99 -8.80 -6.12
CA ASP A 142 1.77 -10.01 -5.80
C ASP A 142 0.97 -10.98 -4.92
N TYR A 143 0.23 -10.45 -3.93
CA TYR A 143 -0.70 -11.25 -3.14
C TYR A 143 -1.78 -11.89 -4.02
N LEU A 144 -2.33 -11.16 -4.97
CA LEU A 144 -3.37 -11.65 -5.86
C LEU A 144 -2.86 -12.82 -6.70
N GLU A 145 -1.66 -12.71 -7.27
CA GLU A 145 -1.03 -13.78 -8.06
C GLU A 145 -0.90 -15.07 -7.25
N ILE A 146 -0.36 -14.99 -6.03
CA ILE A 146 -0.20 -16.17 -5.16
C ILE A 146 -1.55 -16.82 -4.83
N ILE A 147 -2.55 -16.01 -4.48
CA ILE A 147 -3.90 -16.52 -4.17
C ILE A 147 -4.57 -17.14 -5.41
N GLU A 148 -4.37 -16.56 -6.59
CA GLU A 148 -4.86 -17.14 -7.85
C GLU A 148 -4.24 -18.51 -8.13
N ASN A 149 -2.91 -18.64 -7.97
CA ASN A 149 -2.20 -19.91 -8.10
C ASN A 149 -2.70 -20.98 -7.12
N ILE A 150 -2.98 -20.61 -5.85
CA ILE A 150 -3.55 -21.55 -4.88
C ILE A 150 -4.95 -22.01 -5.31
N ILE A 151 -5.80 -21.10 -5.79
CA ILE A 151 -7.15 -21.46 -6.24
C ILE A 151 -7.08 -22.38 -7.47
N GLU A 152 -6.21 -22.11 -8.42
CA GLU A 152 -6.04 -22.92 -9.64
C GLU A 152 -5.51 -24.31 -9.33
N SER A 153 -4.49 -24.42 -8.48
CA SER A 153 -3.95 -25.72 -8.06
C SER A 153 -4.99 -26.62 -7.38
N ARG A 154 -5.94 -26.03 -6.64
CA ARG A 154 -7.06 -26.77 -6.02
C ARG A 154 -8.07 -27.25 -7.05
N LYS A 155 -8.44 -26.40 -8.01
CA LYS A 155 -9.34 -26.80 -9.09
C LYS A 155 -8.78 -27.94 -9.93
N MET A 156 -7.46 -27.93 -10.20
CA MET A 156 -6.81 -29.04 -10.90
C MET A 156 -6.91 -30.35 -10.11
N LYS A 157 -6.72 -30.31 -8.79
CA LYS A 157 -6.86 -31.50 -7.92
C LYS A 157 -8.29 -32.03 -7.79
N GLU A 158 -9.30 -31.17 -7.91
CA GLU A 158 -10.71 -31.56 -7.88
C GLU A 158 -11.18 -32.17 -9.22
N ASN A 159 -10.47 -31.89 -10.31
CA ASN A 159 -10.79 -32.38 -11.67
C ASN A 159 -9.98 -33.64 -12.08
N VAL A 160 -9.16 -34.18 -11.17
CA VAL A 160 -8.37 -35.42 -11.34
C VAL A 160 -8.97 -36.49 -10.44
#